data_AF-A0A952SYS2-F1
#
_entry.id   AF-A0A952SYS2-F1
#
_cell.length_a   1.000
_cell.length_b   1.000
_cell.length_c   1.000
_cell.angle_alpha   90.00
_cell.angle_beta   90.00
_cell.angle_gamma   90.00
#
_symmetry.space_group_name_H-M   'P 1'
#
loop_
_entity.id
_entity.type
_entity.pdbx_description
1 polymer ?
#
loop_
_entity_poly.entity_id
_entity_poly.type
_entity_poly.pdbx_seq_one_letter_code
_entity_poly.pdbx_strand_id
1 'polypeptide(L)' 'MGVVAIKELLEAGVHFGHQTNRWNPKMKKFLFGE' A
#
# COMPACT_ATOMS: atom_id res chain seq x y z
N MET A 1 1.47 16.95 -14.20
CA MET A 1 0.92 15.97 -13.23
C MET A 1 1.60 16.27 -11.90
N GLY A 2 0.84 16.69 -10.88
CA GLY A 2 1.40 16.95 -9.55
C GLY A 2 1.43 15.65 -8.76
N VAL A 3 2.57 15.31 -8.16
CA VAL A 3 2.65 14.18 -7.24
C VAL A 3 2.11 14.65 -5.89
N VAL A 4 1.10 13.94 -5.37
CA VAL A 4 0.53 14.16 -4.03
C VAL A 4 1.60 13.87 -2.97
N ALA A 5 1.63 14.63 -1.88
CA ALA A 5 2.63 14.39 -0.84
C ALA A 5 2.39 13.05 -0.14
N ILE A 6 3.46 12.34 0.25
CA ILE A 6 3.36 11.04 0.93
C ILE A 6 2.52 11.15 2.21
N LYS A 7 2.65 12.26 2.94
CA LYS A 7 1.89 12.50 4.18
C LYS A 7 0.37 12.45 3.93
N GLU A 8 -0.10 13.05 2.84
CA GLU A 8 -1.53 13.08 2.49
C GLU A 8 -2.05 11.67 2.12
N LEU A 9 -1.23 10.86 1.45
CA LEU A 9 -1.55 9.47 1.14
C LEU A 9 -1.63 8.60 2.40
N LEU A 10 -0.73 8.82 3.35
CA LEU A 10 -0.74 8.12 4.63
C LEU A 10 -1.98 8.48 5.45
N GLU A 11 -2.32 9.76 5.54
CA GLU A 11 -3.52 10.24 6.24
C GLU A 11 -4.82 9.71 5.60
N ALA A 12 -4.84 9.56 4.27
CA ALA A 12 -5.96 8.94 3.55
C ALA A 12 -6.04 7.40 3.68
N GLY A 13 -5.05 6.76 4.31
CA GLY A 13 -5.06 5.32 4.60
C GLY A 13 -4.73 4.41 3.42
N VAL A 14 -4.09 4.91 2.36
CA VAL A 14 -3.83 4.09 1.14
C VAL A 14 -2.79 2.98 1.33
N HIS A 15 -2.08 3.01 2.46
CA HIS A 15 -1.05 2.03 2.82
C HIS A 15 -1.62 0.76 3.46
N PHE A 16 -2.92 0.72 3.77
CA PHE A 16 -3.58 -0.48 4.27
C PHE A 16 -3.89 -1.47 3.13
N GLY A 17 -3.49 -2.72 3.34
CA GLY A 17 -3.77 -3.83 2.43
C GLY A 17 -4.83 -4.80 2.96
N HIS A 18 -4.96 -5.94 2.30
CA HIS A 18 -5.76 -7.07 2.78
C HIS A 18 -4.96 -7.97 3.72
N GLN A 19 -5.61 -8.98 4.31
CA GLN A 19 -4.92 -10.06 5.03
C GLN A 19 -4.11 -10.95 4.06
N THR A 20 -3.01 -11.54 4.55
CA THR A 20 -2.04 -12.33 3.77
C THR A 20 -2.68 -13.45 2.94
N ASN A 21 -3.71 -14.12 3.48
CA ASN A 21 -4.41 -15.21 2.77
C ASN A 21 -5.15 -14.76 1.50
N ARG A 22 -5.38 -13.45 1.32
CA ARG A 22 -6.07 -12.88 0.15
C ARG A 22 -5.09 -12.25 -0.85
N TRP A 23 -3.78 -12.30 -0.58
CA TRP A 23 -2.80 -11.64 -1.43
C TRP A 23 -2.57 -12.38 -2.74
N ASN A 24 -2.43 -11.60 -3.81
CA ASN A 24 -1.84 -12.11 -5.04
C ASN A 24 -0.31 -12.18 -4.87
N PRO A 25 0.34 -13.35 -5.03
CA PRO A 25 1.80 -13.49 -4.86
C PRO A 25 2.64 -12.53 -5.69
N LYS A 26 2.14 -12.06 -6.85
CA LYS A 26 2.83 -11.08 -7.70
C LYS A 26 2.97 -9.69 -7.06
N MET A 27 2.22 -9.40 -6.00
CA MET A 27 2.27 -8.12 -5.29
C MET A 27 3.43 -8.03 -4.29
N LYS A 28 4.13 -9.12 -4.00
CA LYS A 28 5.18 -9.20 -2.97
C LYS A 28 6.23 -8.06 -3.04
N LYS A 29 6.58 -7.61 -4.24
CA LYS A 29 7.55 -6.51 -4.46
C LYS A 29 7.04 -5.10 -4.07
N PHE A 30 5.75 -4.96 -3.80
CA PHE A 30 5.10 -3.69 -3.44
C PHE A 30 4.58 -3.68 -2.00
N LEU A 31 4.64 -4.80 -1.30
CA LEU A 31 4.17 -4.94 0.07
C LEU A 31 5.32 -4.64 1.03
N PHE A 32 5.00 -3.91 2.09
CA PHE A 32 5.92 -3.54 3.16
C PHE A 32 5.34 -4.02 4.50
N GLY A 33 6.15 -4.69 5.32
CA GLY A 33 5.69 -5.37 6.54
C GLY A 33 5.41 -6.87 6.33
N GLU A 34 4.96 -7.54 7.39
CA GLU A 34 4.54 -8.96 7.39
C GLU A 34 3.02 -9.11 7.16
#